data_AF-A0A519QM97-F1
#
_entry.id   AF-A0A519QM97-F1
#
_cell.length_a   1.000
_cell.length_b   1.000
_cell.length_c   1.000
_cell.angle_alpha   90.00
_cell.angle_beta   90.00
_cell.angle_gamma   90.00
#
_symmetry.space_group_name_H-M   'P 1'
#
loop_
_entity.id
_entity.type
_entity.pdbx_description
1 polymer ?
#
loop_
_entity_poly.entity_id
_entity_poly.type
_entity_poly.pdbx_seq_one_letter_code
_entity_poly.pdbx_strand_id
1 'polypeptide(L)'
;LMLLSVYGLRCSEVIHLQLKDLDWGNEVLYLKRVKRSKPQVFPLTQTVGEAILRYIKEVRPNNCRLNHVFICRRSPYRPLSTSTVYRIVSIRLKPLELKLKHNGPHALRHGCATHLINEGISLKEISDHLGHQELETTRIYTRVDLTNLRKVAEFKLENLL
;
A
#
# COMPACT_ATOMS: atom_id res chain seq x y z
N LEU A 1 7.28 -2.43 4.76
CA LEU A 1 6.07 -3.12 5.26
C LEU A 1 4.95 -2.12 5.46
N MET A 2 5.14 -1.08 6.28
CA MET A 2 4.10 -0.08 6.54
C MET A 2 3.54 0.60 5.28
N LEU A 3 4.38 0.99 4.33
CA LEU A 3 3.91 1.52 3.03
C LEU A 3 2.93 0.57 2.30
N LEU A 4 3.11 -0.75 2.43
CA LEU A 4 2.22 -1.74 1.81
C LEU A 4 0.91 -1.93 2.57
N SER A 5 0.92 -1.80 3.90
CA SER A 5 -0.23 -2.11 4.76
C SER A 5 -1.04 -0.88 5.16
N VAL A 6 -0.43 0.31 5.23
CA VAL A 6 -1.07 1.57 5.65
C VAL A 6 -1.61 2.31 4.43
N TYR A 7 -0.78 2.54 3.40
CA TYR A 7 -1.18 3.23 2.17
C TYR A 7 -1.53 2.27 1.02
N GLY A 8 -1.50 0.97 1.29
CA GLY A 8 -1.82 -0.05 0.29
C GLY A 8 -0.90 -0.05 -0.94
N LEU A 9 0.34 0.47 -0.88
CA LEU A 9 1.17 0.64 -2.08
C LEU A 9 1.47 -0.68 -2.80
N ARG A 10 1.65 -0.64 -4.12
CA ARG A 10 2.16 -1.80 -4.86
C ARG A 10 3.62 -2.04 -4.54
N CYS A 11 4.05 -3.29 -4.59
CA CYS A 11 5.46 -3.66 -4.41
C CYS A 11 6.38 -2.88 -5.36
N SER A 12 5.96 -2.74 -6.63
CA SER A 12 6.69 -1.95 -7.64
C SER A 12 6.81 -0.47 -7.26
N GLU A 13 5.78 0.11 -6.65
CA GLU A 13 5.81 1.52 -6.22
C GLU A 13 6.78 1.70 -5.05
N VAL A 14 6.79 0.75 -4.09
CA VAL A 14 7.72 0.78 -2.95
C VAL A 14 9.18 0.68 -3.39
N ILE A 15 9.52 -0.23 -4.31
CA ILE A 15 10.93 -0.41 -4.71
C ILE A 15 11.47 0.74 -5.58
N HIS A 16 10.60 1.52 -6.21
CA HIS A 16 10.97 2.68 -7.03
C HIS A 16 10.86 4.01 -6.28
N LEU A 17 10.40 4.01 -5.03
CA LEU A 17 10.26 5.21 -4.21
C LEU A 17 11.63 5.89 -4.03
N GLN A 18 11.69 7.20 -4.27
CA GLN A 18 12.92 7.99 -4.19
C GLN A 18 12.95 8.88 -2.94
N LEU A 19 14.14 9.25 -2.48
CA LEU A 19 14.31 10.12 -1.32
C LEU A 19 13.61 11.48 -1.51
N LYS A 20 13.63 12.02 -2.73
CA LYS A 20 12.95 13.28 -3.09
C LYS A 20 11.42 13.18 -3.12
N ASP A 21 10.86 11.98 -3.06
CA ASP A 21 9.41 11.78 -3.00
C ASP A 21 8.87 11.95 -1.57
N LEU A 22 9.76 12.12 -0.58
CA LEU A 22 9.44 12.34 0.82
C LEU A 22 9.74 13.80 1.18
N ASP A 23 8.70 14.57 1.44
CA ASP A 23 8.80 15.92 1.95
C ASP A 23 8.59 15.91 3.46
N TRP A 24 9.71 16.00 4.19
CA TRP A 24 9.72 15.99 5.65
C TRP A 24 9.23 17.29 6.26
N GLY A 25 9.36 18.41 5.54
CA GLY A 25 8.95 19.73 6.04
C GLY A 25 7.43 19.89 6.02
N ASN A 26 6.78 19.34 4.99
CA ASN A 26 5.33 19.36 4.84
C ASN A 26 4.66 18.04 5.27
N GLU A 27 5.43 17.06 5.76
CA GLU A 27 4.95 15.73 6.14
C GLU A 27 4.15 15.03 5.02
N VAL A 28 4.70 15.04 3.82
CA VAL A 28 4.02 14.54 2.60
C VAL A 28 4.85 13.46 1.89
N LEU A 29 4.16 12.42 1.43
CA LEU A 29 4.67 11.42 0.49
C LEU A 29 4.06 11.66 -0.90
N TYR A 30 4.90 12.02 -1.86
CA TYR A 30 4.55 12.17 -3.27
C TYR A 30 4.70 10.84 -4.01
N LEU A 31 3.59 10.18 -4.29
CA LEU A 31 3.60 8.89 -4.95
C LEU A 31 3.42 9.00 -6.46
N LYS A 32 4.46 8.61 -7.20
CA LYS A 32 4.37 8.34 -8.65
C LYS A 32 3.76 6.95 -8.85
N ARG A 33 2.52 6.91 -9.35
CA ARG A 33 1.87 5.64 -9.65
C ARG A 33 2.42 5.02 -10.94
N VAL A 34 2.41 3.69 -10.97
CA VAL A 34 2.74 2.91 -12.17
C VAL A 34 1.51 2.74 -13.07
N LYS A 35 1.70 2.21 -14.29
CA LYS A 35 0.61 1.82 -15.23
C LYS A 35 -0.38 2.96 -15.57
N ARG A 36 0.14 4.16 -15.83
CA ARG A 36 -0.65 5.35 -16.25
C ARG A 36 -1.64 5.88 -15.20
N SER A 37 -1.63 5.35 -13.98
CA SER A 37 -2.41 5.91 -12.89
C SER A 37 -1.94 7.32 -12.53
N LYS A 38 -2.89 8.16 -12.09
CA LYS A 38 -2.59 9.54 -11.66
C LYS A 38 -1.64 9.54 -10.46
N PRO A 39 -0.66 10.45 -10.38
CA PRO A 39 0.13 10.67 -9.17
C PRO A 39 -0.78 10.96 -7.98
N GLN A 40 -0.35 10.55 -6.79
CA GLN A 40 -1.09 10.78 -5.55
C GLN A 40 -0.20 11.35 -4.47
N VAL A 41 -0.83 12.04 -3.53
CA VAL A 41 -0.18 12.64 -2.38
C VAL A 41 -0.77 11.98 -1.14
N PHE A 42 0.09 11.46 -0.28
CA PHE A 42 -0.31 10.88 0.99
C PHE A 42 0.27 11.70 2.14
N PRO A 43 -0.46 11.84 3.26
CA PRO A 43 0.16 12.31 4.48
C PRO A 43 1.25 11.32 4.88
N LEU A 44 2.43 11.80 5.21
CA LEU A 44 3.48 10.99 5.81
C LEU A 44 3.20 10.88 7.31
N THR A 45 2.27 9.99 7.67
CA THR A 45 1.89 9.79 9.08
C THR A 45 3.12 9.55 9.95
N GLN A 46 3.10 10.07 11.18
CA GLN A 46 4.23 10.03 12.11
C GLN A 46 4.87 8.64 12.19
N THR A 47 4.07 7.59 12.41
CA THR A 47 4.58 6.21 12.53
C THR A 47 5.30 5.74 11.25
N VAL A 48 4.80 6.10 10.07
CA VAL A 48 5.43 5.73 8.80
C VAL A 48 6.68 6.56 8.54
N GLY A 49 6.61 7.87 8.79
CA GLY A 49 7.74 8.78 8.68
C GLY A 49 8.91 8.35 9.55
N GLU A 50 8.67 8.09 10.84
CA GLU A 50 9.67 7.60 11.79
C GLU A 50 10.28 6.27 11.35
N ALA A 51 9.47 5.33 10.86
CA ALA A 51 9.97 4.04 10.39
C ALA A 51 10.88 4.18 9.16
N ILE A 52 10.54 5.08 8.23
CA ILE A 52 11.37 5.38 7.05
C ILE A 52 12.65 6.09 7.49
N LEU A 53 12.55 7.09 8.38
CA LEU A 53 13.67 7.86 8.88
C LEU A 53 14.69 6.97 9.60
N ARG A 54 14.20 6.07 10.46
CA ARG A 54 15.03 5.05 11.13
C ARG A 54 15.78 4.19 10.12
N TYR A 55 15.08 3.69 9.10
CA TYR A 55 15.73 2.91 8.04
C TYR A 55 16.81 3.72 7.30
N ILE A 56 16.53 4.98 6.94
CA ILE A 56 17.47 5.86 6.24
C ILE A 56 18.71 6.12 7.10
N LYS A 57 18.55 6.37 8.40
CA LYS A 57 19.65 6.72 9.31
C LYS A 57 20.48 5.51 9.74
N GLU A 58 19.85 4.38 10.01
CA GLU A 58 20.50 3.25 10.71
C GLU A 58 20.82 2.06 9.81
N VAL A 59 20.09 1.87 8.71
CA VAL A 59 20.14 0.63 7.91
C VAL A 59 20.61 0.89 6.49
N ARG A 60 20.18 2.00 5.89
CA ARG A 60 20.51 2.35 4.51
C ARG A 60 21.99 2.74 4.41
N PRO A 61 22.78 2.14 3.51
CA PRO A 61 24.17 2.56 3.30
C PRO A 61 24.31 4.03 2.87
N ASN A 62 24.94 4.86 3.71
CA ASN A 62 25.10 6.30 3.48
C ASN A 62 26.11 6.63 2.37
N ASN A 63 27.04 5.72 2.07
CA ASN A 63 27.98 5.85 0.95
C ASN A 63 27.36 5.52 -0.42
N CYS A 64 26.06 5.19 -0.48
CA CYS A 64 25.37 4.85 -1.72
C CYS A 64 24.89 6.10 -2.47
N ARG A 65 25.26 6.22 -3.75
CA ARG A 65 24.82 7.30 -4.65
C ARG A 65 23.40 7.13 -5.22
N LEU A 66 22.74 6.00 -4.97
CA LEU A 66 21.37 5.80 -5.46
C LEU A 66 20.41 6.73 -4.72
N ASN A 67 19.40 7.24 -5.43
CA ASN A 67 18.34 8.07 -4.83
C ASN A 67 17.13 7.25 -4.35
N HIS A 68 17.13 5.93 -4.55
CA HIS A 68 16.05 5.07 -4.07
C HIS A 68 16.05 5.03 -2.55
N VAL A 69 14.86 5.05 -1.94
CA VAL A 69 14.71 4.87 -0.50
C VAL A 69 15.26 3.49 -0.15
N PHE A 70 14.66 2.42 -0.67
CA PHE A 70 15.02 1.05 -0.30
C PHE A 70 16.03 0.41 -1.27
N ILE A 71 17.21 0.08 -0.76
CA ILE A 71 18.31 -0.54 -1.51
C ILE A 71 18.81 -1.82 -0.83
N CYS A 72 19.51 -2.67 -1.59
CA CYS A 72 20.17 -3.86 -1.04
C CYS A 72 21.30 -3.46 -0.07
N ARG A 73 21.58 -4.31 0.92
CA ARG A 73 22.54 -4.02 1.99
C ARG A 73 24.02 -4.15 1.57
N ARG A 74 24.30 -4.89 0.50
CA ARG A 74 25.68 -5.20 0.05
C ARG A 74 25.94 -4.55 -1.31
N SER A 75 27.18 -4.10 -1.49
CA SER A 75 27.68 -3.62 -2.78
C SER A 75 27.75 -4.78 -3.80
N PRO A 76 27.53 -4.54 -5.11
CA PRO A 76 27.09 -3.28 -5.72
C PRO A 76 25.64 -2.95 -5.33
N TYR A 77 25.42 -1.72 -4.84
CA TYR A 77 24.10 -1.29 -4.39
C TYR A 77 23.11 -1.19 -5.56
N ARG A 78 21.90 -1.70 -5.34
CA ARG A 78 20.78 -1.70 -6.28
C ARG A 78 19.48 -1.45 -5.50
N PRO A 79 18.42 -0.92 -6.14
CA PRO A 79 17.09 -0.93 -5.56
C PRO A 79 16.69 -2.36 -5.15
N LEU A 80 15.89 -2.50 -4.11
CA LEU A 80 15.37 -3.82 -3.75
C LEU A 80 14.57 -4.42 -4.92
N SER A 81 14.72 -5.73 -5.14
CA SER A 81 13.89 -6.43 -6.10
C SER A 81 12.49 -6.71 -5.52
N THR A 82 11.50 -6.86 -6.40
CA THR A 82 10.15 -7.31 -6.01
C THR A 82 10.18 -8.65 -5.27
N SER A 83 11.04 -9.58 -5.70
CA SER A 83 11.26 -10.88 -5.06
C SER A 83 11.81 -10.75 -3.64
N THR A 84 12.70 -9.78 -3.39
CA THR A 84 13.24 -9.52 -2.05
C THR A 84 12.16 -9.00 -1.12
N VAL A 85 11.35 -8.03 -1.58
CA VAL A 85 10.22 -7.52 -0.79
C VAL A 85 9.21 -8.63 -0.52
N TYR A 86 8.91 -9.48 -1.51
CA TYR A 86 8.04 -10.64 -1.33
C TYR A 86 8.56 -11.56 -0.23
N ARG A 87 9.85 -11.91 -0.26
CA ARG A 87 10.47 -12.75 0.77
C ARG A 87 10.39 -12.12 2.16
N ILE A 88 10.66 -10.82 2.27
CA ILE A 88 10.56 -10.08 3.55
C ILE A 88 9.14 -10.17 4.11
N VAL A 89 8.12 -9.92 3.28
CA VAL A 89 6.72 -10.01 3.69
C VAL A 89 6.36 -11.44 4.07
N SER A 90 6.74 -12.41 3.25
CA SER A 90 6.38 -13.82 3.45
C SER A 90 6.96 -14.41 4.73
N ILE A 91 8.20 -14.06 5.09
CA ILE A 91 8.82 -14.50 6.35
C ILE A 91 8.03 -13.97 7.56
N ARG A 92 7.37 -12.82 7.46
CA ARG A 92 6.57 -12.25 8.55
C ARG A 92 5.13 -12.73 8.58
N LEU A 93 4.54 -13.04 7.42
CA LEU A 93 3.16 -13.50 7.35
C LEU A 93 3.00 -15.00 7.59
N LYS A 94 3.93 -15.84 7.10
CA LYS A 94 3.84 -17.30 7.22
C LYS A 94 3.67 -17.79 8.68
N PRO A 95 4.43 -17.27 9.67
CA PRO A 95 4.29 -17.72 11.06
C PRO A 95 2.98 -17.32 11.74
N LEU A 96 2.19 -16.43 11.13
CA LEU A 96 0.90 -15.97 11.69
C LEU A 96 -0.25 -16.93 11.35
N GLU A 97 -0.01 -17.95 10.52
CA GLU A 97 -0.98 -18.99 10.14
C GLU A 97 -2.32 -18.44 9.61
N LEU A 98 -2.28 -17.26 9.01
CA LEU A 98 -3.45 -16.60 8.44
C LEU A 98 -3.93 -17.33 7.19
N LYS A 99 -5.25 -17.50 7.05
CA LYS A 99 -5.89 -18.03 5.84
C LYS A 99 -5.86 -16.99 4.71
N LEU A 100 -4.72 -16.87 4.03
CA LEU A 100 -4.49 -15.91 2.95
C LEU A 100 -4.30 -16.61 1.60
N LYS A 101 -4.82 -16.00 0.53
CA LYS A 101 -4.58 -16.48 -0.86
C LYS A 101 -3.09 -16.47 -1.25
N HIS A 102 -2.32 -15.54 -0.68
CA HIS A 102 -0.88 -15.45 -0.86
C HIS A 102 -0.23 -14.77 0.35
N ASN A 103 1.05 -15.06 0.59
CA ASN A 103 1.83 -14.51 1.71
C ASN A 103 2.78 -13.39 1.25
N GLY A 104 2.40 -12.63 0.23
CA GLY A 104 3.23 -11.59 -0.39
C GLY A 104 2.75 -10.16 -0.14
N PRO A 105 3.37 -9.15 -0.79
CA PRO A 105 3.02 -7.75 -0.65
C PRO A 105 1.55 -7.45 -0.99
N HIS A 106 1.00 -8.18 -1.96
CA HIS A 106 -0.41 -8.09 -2.30
C HIS A 106 -1.34 -8.47 -1.14
N ALA A 107 -0.89 -9.30 -0.18
CA ALA A 107 -1.69 -9.67 0.99
C ALA A 107 -1.89 -8.46 1.90
N LEU A 108 -0.83 -7.70 2.13
CA LEU A 108 -0.88 -6.47 2.91
C LEU A 108 -1.72 -5.39 2.22
N ARG A 109 -1.59 -5.26 0.89
CA ARG A 109 -2.43 -4.34 0.11
C ARG A 109 -3.91 -4.73 0.16
N HIS A 110 -4.21 -6.02 0.08
CA HIS A 110 -5.58 -6.51 0.24
C HIS A 110 -6.11 -6.24 1.66
N GLY A 111 -5.29 -6.48 2.69
CA GLY A 111 -5.65 -6.15 4.07
C GLY A 111 -5.96 -4.66 4.26
N CYS A 112 -5.16 -3.78 3.66
CA CYS A 112 -5.42 -2.33 3.64
C CYS A 112 -6.78 -2.01 3.00
N ALA A 113 -7.04 -2.56 1.81
CA ALA A 113 -8.33 -2.38 1.14
C ALA A 113 -9.50 -2.88 1.98
N THR A 114 -9.40 -4.09 2.54
CA THR A 114 -10.40 -4.67 3.45
C THR A 114 -10.65 -3.79 4.67
N HIS A 115 -9.60 -3.25 5.28
CA HIS A 115 -9.75 -2.33 6.39
C HIS A 115 -10.54 -1.08 6.00
N LEU A 116 -10.20 -0.43 4.88
CA LEU A 116 -10.93 0.76 4.41
C LEU A 116 -12.41 0.47 4.11
N ILE A 117 -12.73 -0.71 3.57
CA ILE A 117 -14.13 -1.14 3.37
C ILE A 117 -14.86 -1.26 4.70
N ASN A 118 -14.21 -1.86 5.69
CA ASN A 118 -14.82 -2.06 7.02
C ASN A 118 -15.05 -0.73 7.75
N GLU A 119 -14.24 0.29 7.48
CA GLU A 119 -14.46 1.67 7.93
C GLU A 119 -15.59 2.39 7.15
N GLY A 120 -16.24 1.71 6.20
CA GLY A 120 -17.36 2.24 5.43
C GLY A 120 -16.97 3.17 4.28
N ILE A 121 -15.67 3.22 3.91
CA ILE A 121 -15.21 4.00 2.77
C ILE A 121 -15.77 3.39 1.47
N SER A 122 -16.24 4.24 0.55
CA SER A 122 -16.84 3.74 -0.68
C SER A 122 -15.81 3.03 -1.56
N LEU A 123 -16.26 2.04 -2.34
CA LEU A 123 -15.39 1.32 -3.28
C LEU A 123 -14.70 2.26 -4.28
N LYS A 124 -15.35 3.36 -4.65
CA LYS A 124 -14.75 4.39 -5.53
C LYS A 124 -13.57 5.07 -4.85
N GLU A 125 -13.74 5.53 -3.61
CA GLU A 125 -12.66 6.16 -2.85
C GLU A 125 -11.51 5.19 -2.57
N ILE A 126 -11.80 3.92 -2.31
CA ILE A 126 -10.78 2.87 -2.17
C ILE A 126 -10.04 2.65 -3.50
N SER A 127 -10.77 2.60 -4.62
CA SER A 127 -10.20 2.47 -5.96
C SER A 127 -9.22 3.62 -6.25
N ASP A 128 -9.63 4.84 -5.93
CA ASP A 128 -8.83 6.04 -6.06
C ASP A 128 -7.61 5.98 -5.12
N HIS A 129 -7.80 5.68 -3.83
CA HIS A 129 -6.74 5.52 -2.84
C HIS A 129 -5.69 4.48 -3.26
N LEU A 130 -6.12 3.38 -3.89
CA LEU A 130 -5.26 2.30 -4.35
C LEU A 130 -4.66 2.58 -5.73
N GLY A 131 -5.10 3.63 -6.44
CA GLY A 131 -4.65 3.96 -7.79
C GLY A 131 -5.03 2.88 -8.81
N HIS A 132 -6.24 2.35 -8.71
CA HIS A 132 -6.86 1.47 -9.70
C HIS A 132 -7.41 2.30 -10.87
N GLN A 133 -7.16 1.86 -12.10
CA GLN A 133 -7.67 2.53 -13.30
C GLN A 133 -9.03 1.98 -13.73
N GLU A 134 -9.25 0.68 -13.50
CA GLU A 134 -10.48 -0.01 -13.87
C GLU A 134 -11.23 -0.43 -12.61
N LEU A 135 -12.53 -0.13 -12.59
CA LEU A 135 -13.44 -0.55 -11.52
C LEU A 135 -13.46 -2.09 -11.35
N GLU A 136 -13.15 -2.86 -12.40
CA GLU A 136 -13.02 -4.32 -12.33
C GLU A 136 -11.96 -4.79 -11.33
N THR A 137 -10.86 -4.04 -11.20
CA THR A 137 -9.83 -4.34 -10.18
C THR A 137 -10.27 -4.04 -8.76
N THR A 138 -11.38 -3.29 -8.61
CA THR A 138 -12.03 -2.97 -7.34
C THR A 138 -13.22 -3.90 -7.08
N ARG A 139 -13.82 -4.52 -8.13
CA ARG A 139 -14.87 -5.55 -7.96
C ARG A 139 -14.44 -6.74 -7.11
N ILE A 140 -13.15 -7.06 -7.05
CA ILE A 140 -12.65 -8.12 -6.15
C ILE A 140 -12.98 -7.84 -4.66
N TYR A 141 -13.25 -6.58 -4.31
CA TYR A 141 -13.55 -6.14 -2.95
C TYR A 141 -15.04 -6.11 -2.62
N THR A 142 -15.95 -6.23 -3.60
CA THR A 142 -17.41 -6.21 -3.34
C THR A 142 -17.86 -7.36 -2.45
N ARG A 143 -17.19 -8.52 -2.52
CA ARG A 143 -17.46 -9.67 -1.63
C ARG A 143 -17.15 -9.39 -0.16
N VAL A 144 -16.30 -8.40 0.11
CA VAL A 144 -15.88 -8.02 1.46
C VAL A 144 -16.77 -6.92 2.02
N ASP A 145 -17.43 -6.15 1.14
CA ASP A 145 -18.40 -5.12 1.51
C ASP A 145 -19.80 -5.69 1.83
N LEU A 146 -19.84 -6.67 2.73
CA LEU A 146 -21.09 -7.28 3.19
C LEU A 146 -21.97 -6.27 3.93
N THR A 147 -21.36 -5.28 4.59
CA THR A 147 -22.07 -4.23 5.35
C THR A 147 -22.89 -3.33 4.44
N ASN A 148 -22.32 -2.81 3.34
CA ASN A 148 -23.11 -2.00 2.42
C ASN A 148 -24.07 -2.85 1.57
N LEU A 149 -23.69 -4.08 1.20
CA LEU A 149 -24.61 -5.00 0.53
C LEU A 149 -25.87 -5.27 1.37
N ARG A 150 -25.71 -5.40 2.69
CA ARG A 150 -26.84 -5.58 3.60
C ARG A 150 -27.74 -4.35 3.67
N LYS A 151 -27.17 -3.14 3.71
CA LYS A 151 -27.96 -1.88 3.66
C LYS A 151 -28.79 -1.74 2.38
N VAL A 152 -28.24 -2.15 1.24
CA VAL A 152 -28.98 -2.16 -0.04
C VAL A 152 -30.07 -3.24 -0.02
N ALA A 153 -29.79 -4.43 0.50
CA ALA A 153 -30.78 -5.50 0.63
C ALA A 153 -31.91 -5.17 1.62
N GLU A 154 -31.63 -4.38 2.65
CA GLU A 154 -32.59 -3.88 3.63
C GLU A 154 -33.33 -2.61 3.15
N PHE A 155 -32.97 -2.06 1.99
CA PHE A 155 -33.66 -0.91 1.40
C PHE A 155 -35.02 -1.34 0.88
N LYS A 156 -36.10 -0.92 1.56
CA LYS A 156 -37.46 -1.13 1.08
C LYS A 156 -37.74 -0.23 -0.13
N LEU A 157 -38.03 -0.85 -1.27
CA LEU A 157 -38.46 -0.21 -2.53
C LEU A 157 -39.76 0.62 -2.38
N GLU A 158 -40.50 0.44 -1.29
CA GLU A 158 -41.69 1.22 -0.94
C GLU A 158 -41.41 2.72 -0.73
N ASN A 159 -40.14 3.13 -0.52
CA ASN A 159 -39.75 4.54 -0.37
C ASN A 159 -39.42 5.24 -1.71
N LEU A 160 -39.59 4.56 -2.84
CA LEU A 160 -39.31 5.06 -4.19
C LEU A 160 -40.58 5.23 -5.06
N LEU A 161 -41.76 4.99 -4.48
CA LEU A 161 -43.09 5.24 -5.05
C LEU A 161 -43.83 6.27 -4.20
#